data_AF-A0A445HJR8-F1
#
_entry.id   AF-A0A445HJR8-F1
#
_cell.length_a   1.000
_cell.length_b   1.000
_cell.length_c   1.000
_cell.angle_alpha   90.00
_cell.angle_beta   90.00
_cell.angle_gamma   90.00
#
_symmetry.space_group_name_H-M   'P 1'
#
loop_
_entity.id
_entity.type
_entity.pdbx_description
1 polymer ?
#
loop_
_entity_poly.entity_id
_entity_poly.type
_entity_poly.pdbx_seq_one_letter_code
_entity_poly.pdbx_strand_id
1 'polypeptide(L)'
;MNKTEKWIEGDESGAEMLSRVSSVRPFLFPPPLHRVPLRVGNVLELVGPSPSAKTHILIHAAITSVLPKRHGGLDHLVLFLDLDSRFDVTRFSQLLIHRITLHGTDSYDKTLYDLCMARFLYVRCYDSFEFLHTLRTLHCRLEKEKEVHGVGVHLLMIDSIGAFHWMDRASMFLSQRENRKKKLFLQTVSEAVVQNIKKLLQVHPMLIIATKSVIFGNRYSTASNEVKGNMEERCSKNVTRNHQNYLYREYMPSVWQSFVTHRILVRSSDEHPVTTNNQNSSFYLLEWLLPRLSFPDKIVVKDAGVFVDS
;
A
#
# COMPACT_ATOMS: atom_id res chain seq x y z
N MET A 1 -28.25 -3.75 -24.82
CA MET A 1 -28.15 -3.03 -23.52
C MET A 1 -27.18 -3.78 -22.64
N ASN A 2 -26.03 -3.18 -22.35
CA ASN A 2 -24.90 -3.84 -21.69
C ASN A 2 -25.17 -4.10 -20.21
N LYS A 3 -24.98 -5.36 -19.77
CA LYS A 3 -25.14 -5.86 -18.40
C LYS A 3 -24.10 -5.29 -17.40
N THR A 4 -23.26 -4.36 -17.86
CA THR A 4 -22.05 -3.86 -17.19
C THR A 4 -22.26 -2.58 -16.38
N GLU A 5 -23.46 -1.97 -16.39
CA GLU A 5 -23.69 -0.64 -15.78
C GLU A 5 -24.75 -0.59 -14.66
N LYS A 6 -25.37 -1.70 -14.24
CA LYS A 6 -26.38 -1.73 -13.15
C LYS A 6 -25.91 -2.52 -11.92
N TRP A 7 -24.85 -2.05 -11.26
CA TRP A 7 -24.21 -2.81 -10.18
C TRP A 7 -24.36 -2.16 -8.80
N ILE A 8 -25.01 -1.00 -8.75
CA ILE A 8 -25.36 -0.33 -7.51
C ILE A 8 -26.81 0.13 -7.69
N GLU A 9 -27.76 -0.76 -7.38
CA GLU A 9 -29.11 -0.30 -7.04
C GLU A 9 -29.01 0.27 -5.62
N GLY A 10 -29.14 1.59 -5.54
CA GLY A 10 -29.09 2.33 -4.29
C GLY A 10 -30.40 2.13 -3.55
N ASP A 11 -30.34 1.31 -2.51
CA ASP A 11 -30.81 1.60 -1.15
C ASP A 11 -30.60 0.33 -0.31
N GLU A 12 -29.55 0.31 0.52
CA GLU A 12 -29.35 -0.74 1.54
C GLU A 12 -29.96 -0.26 2.87
N SER A 13 -30.64 -1.14 3.60
CA SER A 13 -31.12 -0.78 4.94
C SER A 13 -29.95 -0.70 5.93
N GLY A 14 -30.08 0.13 6.97
CA GLY A 14 -29.04 0.24 8.01
C GLY A 14 -28.76 -1.09 8.73
N ALA A 15 -29.74 -1.98 8.81
CA ALA A 15 -29.59 -3.33 9.36
C ALA A 15 -28.77 -4.24 8.45
N GLU A 16 -28.97 -4.18 7.13
CA GLU A 16 -28.16 -4.91 6.14
C GLU A 16 -26.73 -4.39 6.07
N MET A 17 -26.55 -3.07 6.16
CA MET A 17 -25.22 -2.46 6.27
C MET A 17 -24.52 -2.93 7.55
N LEU A 18 -25.21 -2.91 8.70
CA LEU A 18 -24.63 -3.32 9.98
C LEU A 18 -24.35 -4.82 10.05
N SER A 19 -25.21 -5.69 9.52
CA SER A 19 -24.95 -7.13 9.50
C SER A 19 -23.71 -7.46 8.67
N ARG A 20 -23.52 -6.75 7.54
CA ARG A 20 -22.32 -6.84 6.70
C ARG A 20 -21.05 -6.31 7.35
N VAL A 21 -21.13 -5.21 8.12
CA VAL A 21 -19.96 -4.58 8.75
C VAL A 21 -19.59 -5.25 10.08
N SER A 22 -20.58 -5.67 10.88
CA SER A 22 -20.37 -6.26 12.21
C SER A 22 -19.82 -7.68 12.16
N SER A 23 -20.03 -8.40 11.05
CA SER A 23 -19.43 -9.72 10.83
C SER A 23 -17.92 -9.66 10.59
N VAL A 24 -17.35 -8.49 10.27
CA VAL A 24 -15.94 -8.36 9.88
C VAL A 24 -15.08 -7.97 11.07
N ARG A 25 -14.36 -8.95 11.61
CA ARG A 25 -13.39 -8.72 12.68
C ARG A 25 -12.18 -7.92 12.14
N PRO A 26 -11.54 -7.08 12.98
CA PRO A 26 -10.29 -6.42 12.62
C PRO A 26 -9.20 -7.42 12.27
N PHE A 27 -8.33 -7.04 11.34
CA PHE A 27 -7.12 -7.79 11.05
C PHE A 27 -6.18 -7.72 12.25
N LEU A 28 -5.84 -8.87 12.80
CA LEU A 28 -4.85 -8.99 13.86
C LEU A 28 -3.46 -9.18 13.23
N PHE A 29 -2.92 -8.11 12.65
CA PHE A 29 -1.57 -8.17 12.12
C PHE A 29 -0.54 -8.24 13.26
N PRO A 30 0.54 -9.03 13.09
CA PRO A 30 1.69 -8.97 13.97
C PRO A 30 2.38 -7.60 13.84
N PRO A 31 3.33 -7.31 14.75
CA PRO A 31 4.17 -6.13 14.62
C PRO A 31 4.81 -6.03 13.22
N PRO A 32 4.91 -4.83 12.62
CA PRO A 32 4.62 -3.52 13.22
C PRO A 32 3.18 -3.01 13.09
N LEU A 33 2.30 -3.67 12.34
CA LEU A 33 0.95 -3.15 12.05
C LEU A 33 -0.07 -3.33 13.19
N HIS A 34 0.34 -3.95 14.30
CA HIS A 34 -0.50 -4.27 15.47
C HIS A 34 -1.03 -3.07 16.29
N ARG A 35 -0.44 -1.88 16.15
CA ARG A 35 -0.73 -0.72 17.03
C ARG A 35 -2.15 -0.17 16.89
N VAL A 36 -2.75 -0.30 15.70
CA VAL A 36 -4.09 0.20 15.40
C VAL A 36 -4.92 -0.93 14.79
N PRO A 37 -6.16 -1.15 15.22
CA PRO A 37 -7.01 -2.19 14.66
C PRO A 37 -7.43 -1.83 13.23
N LEU A 38 -6.75 -2.41 12.25
CA LEU A 38 -7.09 -2.25 10.83
C LEU A 38 -8.30 -3.12 10.48
N ARG A 39 -9.22 -2.57 9.70
CA ARG A 39 -10.47 -3.23 9.26
C ARG A 39 -10.63 -3.14 7.76
N VAL A 40 -11.54 -3.94 7.20
CA VAL A 40 -11.98 -3.76 5.82
C VAL A 40 -12.54 -2.35 5.63
N GLY A 41 -12.33 -1.77 4.45
CA GLY A 41 -12.64 -0.39 4.14
C GLY A 41 -11.59 0.61 4.62
N ASN A 42 -10.64 0.22 5.48
CA ASN A 42 -9.49 1.08 5.76
C ASN A 42 -8.52 1.10 4.58
N VAL A 43 -7.90 2.25 4.40
CA VAL A 43 -6.82 2.50 3.44
C VAL A 43 -5.59 2.93 4.24
N LEU A 44 -4.60 2.07 4.30
CA LEU A 44 -3.31 2.31 4.93
C LEU A 44 -2.27 2.69 3.89
N GLU A 45 -1.63 3.84 4.07
CA GLU A 45 -0.54 4.33 3.22
C GLU A 45 0.79 4.20 3.96
N LEU A 46 1.70 3.35 3.44
CA LEU A 46 3.09 3.24 3.89
C LEU A 46 3.95 4.22 3.08
N VAL A 47 4.39 5.29 3.74
CA VAL A 47 5.14 6.39 3.12
C VAL A 47 6.59 6.30 3.56
N GLY A 48 7.56 6.56 2.67
CA GLY A 48 8.98 6.62 3.06
C GLY A 48 9.94 6.72 1.89
N PRO A 49 11.20 7.13 2.09
CA PRO A 49 12.20 7.18 1.02
C PRO A 49 12.47 5.78 0.46
N SER A 50 12.90 5.68 -0.79
CA SER A 50 13.39 4.41 -1.31
C SER A 50 14.90 4.38 -1.12
N PRO A 51 15.50 3.37 -0.45
CA PRO A 51 14.90 2.16 0.15
C PRO A 51 14.51 2.34 1.64
N SER A 52 13.26 2.02 2.02
CA SER A 52 12.78 2.10 3.43
C SER A 52 11.94 0.89 3.86
N ALA A 53 12.24 -0.31 3.35
CA ALA A 53 11.57 -1.57 3.71
C ALA A 53 10.03 -1.66 3.52
N LYS A 54 9.38 -0.70 2.84
CA LYS A 54 7.92 -0.70 2.61
C LYS A 54 7.42 -2.02 1.99
N THR A 55 8.07 -2.49 0.92
CA THR A 55 7.73 -3.76 0.27
C THR A 55 7.98 -4.97 1.18
N HIS A 56 8.97 -4.92 2.08
CA HIS A 56 9.18 -5.99 3.07
C HIS A 56 8.03 -6.05 4.09
N ILE A 57 7.53 -4.88 4.52
CA ILE A 57 6.34 -4.80 5.39
C ILE A 57 5.11 -5.37 4.66
N LEU A 58 4.93 -5.05 3.37
CA LEU A 58 3.87 -5.65 2.54
C LEU A 58 4.01 -7.17 2.47
N ILE A 59 5.19 -7.70 2.17
CA ILE A 59 5.44 -9.15 2.09
C ILE A 59 5.10 -9.82 3.43
N HIS A 60 5.52 -9.24 4.55
CA HIS A 60 5.22 -9.79 5.88
C HIS A 60 3.70 -9.81 6.17
N ALA A 61 2.99 -8.74 5.82
CA ALA A 61 1.53 -8.68 5.95
C ALA A 61 0.82 -9.67 5.02
N ALA A 62 1.34 -9.88 3.80
CA ALA A 62 0.80 -10.83 2.83
C ALA A 62 0.96 -12.27 3.32
N ILE A 63 2.16 -12.64 3.80
CA ILE A 63 2.44 -13.97 4.35
C ILE A 63 1.53 -14.26 5.55
N THR A 64 1.41 -13.31 6.48
CA THR A 64 0.49 -13.44 7.62
C THR A 64 -0.95 -13.66 7.14
N SER A 65 -1.36 -13.00 6.06
CA SER A 65 -2.74 -13.10 5.57
C SER A 65 -3.03 -14.43 4.90
N VAL A 66 -2.12 -14.94 4.05
CA VAL A 66 -2.34 -16.20 3.31
C VAL A 66 -2.20 -17.45 4.17
N LEU A 67 -1.39 -17.37 5.24
CA LEU A 67 -1.16 -18.48 6.16
C LEU A 67 -2.47 -18.88 6.88
N PRO A 68 -2.71 -20.17 7.12
CA PRO A 68 -3.84 -20.62 7.92
C PRO A 68 -3.73 -20.19 9.39
N LYS A 69 -4.88 -20.06 10.06
CA LYS A 69 -4.97 -19.67 11.49
C LYS A 69 -4.13 -20.53 12.43
N ARG A 70 -4.02 -21.84 12.16
CA ARG A 70 -3.19 -22.78 12.94
C ARG A 70 -1.68 -22.46 12.89
N HIS A 71 -1.21 -21.72 11.88
CA HIS A 71 0.17 -21.26 11.73
C HIS A 71 0.32 -19.76 12.04
N GLY A 72 -0.61 -19.18 12.81
CA GLY A 72 -0.59 -17.76 13.18
C GLY A 72 -0.95 -16.81 12.03
N GLY A 73 -1.61 -17.29 10.98
CA GLY A 73 -2.10 -16.46 9.88
C GLY A 73 -3.60 -16.16 9.92
N LEU A 74 -4.15 -15.60 8.85
CA LEU A 74 -5.54 -15.12 8.78
C LEU A 74 -6.46 -15.93 7.86
N ASP A 75 -5.93 -16.84 7.05
CA ASP A 75 -6.69 -17.65 6.11
C ASP A 75 -7.42 -16.81 5.03
N HIS A 76 -6.74 -15.78 4.52
CA HIS A 76 -7.28 -14.81 3.58
C HIS A 76 -6.59 -14.84 2.23
N LEU A 77 -7.35 -14.57 1.16
CA LEU A 77 -6.74 -14.25 -0.13
C LEU A 77 -6.21 -12.82 -0.13
N VAL A 78 -5.04 -12.66 -0.74
CA VAL A 78 -4.35 -11.38 -0.91
C VAL A 78 -4.24 -11.09 -2.39
N LEU A 79 -4.63 -9.89 -2.80
CA LEU A 79 -4.38 -9.37 -4.14
C LEU A 79 -3.26 -8.35 -4.09
N PHE A 80 -2.16 -8.61 -4.80
CA PHE A 80 -1.01 -7.73 -4.91
C PHE A 80 -0.96 -7.10 -6.30
N LEU A 81 -1.07 -5.77 -6.36
CA LEU A 81 -0.90 -4.97 -7.57
C LEU A 81 0.50 -4.36 -7.58
N ASP A 82 1.37 -4.90 -8.44
CA ASP A 82 2.72 -4.40 -8.67
C ASP A 82 2.73 -3.38 -9.80
N LEU A 83 2.86 -2.11 -9.43
CA LEU A 83 2.86 -0.97 -10.35
C LEU A 83 4.28 -0.48 -10.66
N ASP A 84 5.27 -0.82 -9.82
CA ASP A 84 6.67 -0.46 -10.02
C ASP A 84 7.51 -1.59 -10.64
N SER A 85 6.93 -2.78 -10.83
CA SER A 85 7.60 -3.99 -11.36
C SER A 85 8.84 -4.42 -10.54
N ARG A 86 8.81 -4.21 -9.22
CA ARG A 86 9.94 -4.53 -8.32
C ARG A 86 9.63 -5.64 -7.34
N PHE A 87 8.44 -6.24 -7.42
CA PHE A 87 8.08 -7.31 -6.49
C PHE A 87 8.90 -8.58 -6.78
N ASP A 88 9.64 -9.02 -5.76
CA ASP A 88 10.41 -10.26 -5.82
C ASP A 88 9.60 -11.43 -5.25
N VAL A 89 9.03 -12.22 -6.16
CA VAL A 89 8.27 -13.44 -5.82
C VAL A 89 9.16 -14.49 -5.15
N THR A 90 10.45 -14.55 -5.50
CA THR A 90 11.39 -15.51 -4.89
C THR A 90 11.62 -15.17 -3.42
N ARG A 91 11.76 -13.88 -3.11
CA ARG A 91 11.84 -13.38 -1.73
C ARG A 91 10.58 -13.69 -0.94
N PHE A 92 9.40 -13.48 -1.53
CA PHE A 92 8.11 -13.85 -0.92
C PHE A 92 8.06 -15.35 -0.61
N SER A 93 8.41 -16.19 -1.59
CA SER A 93 8.43 -17.65 -1.46
C SER A 93 9.36 -18.12 -0.34
N GLN A 94 10.59 -17.61 -0.29
CA GLN A 94 11.56 -17.95 0.75
C GLN A 94 11.05 -17.61 2.16
N LEU A 95 10.48 -16.41 2.33
CA LEU A 95 9.94 -15.96 3.62
C LEU A 95 8.70 -16.76 4.02
N LEU A 96 7.86 -17.16 3.05
CA LEU A 96 6.71 -18.02 3.29
C LEU A 96 7.17 -19.41 3.77
N ILE A 97 8.15 -20.02 3.10
CA ILE A 97 8.74 -21.30 3.50
C ILE A 97 9.29 -21.19 4.92
N HIS A 98 10.05 -20.13 5.22
CA HIS A 98 10.61 -19.90 6.54
C HIS A 98 9.53 -19.85 7.63
N ARG A 99 8.41 -19.14 7.38
CA ARG A 99 7.29 -19.07 8.31
C ARG A 99 6.54 -20.38 8.49
N ILE A 100 6.44 -21.19 7.43
CA ILE A 100 5.87 -22.55 7.51
C ILE A 100 6.75 -23.45 8.39
N THR A 101 8.06 -23.43 8.18
CA THR A 101 9.02 -24.26 8.94
C THR A 101 9.16 -23.86 10.41
N LEU A 102 8.82 -22.61 10.78
CA LEU A 102 8.87 -22.12 12.16
C LEU A 102 7.74 -22.65 13.05
N HIS A 103 6.58 -23.00 12.47
CA HIS A 103 5.35 -23.32 13.21
C HIS A 103 4.88 -24.78 13.09
N GLY A 104 5.56 -25.61 12.30
CA GLY A 104 5.27 -27.03 12.11
C GLY A 104 6.55 -27.85 12.03
N THR A 105 6.47 -29.13 12.40
CA THR A 105 7.51 -30.19 12.35
C THR A 105 8.64 -29.94 11.36
N ASP A 106 9.89 -30.23 11.71
CA ASP A 106 11.16 -30.00 10.96
C ASP A 106 11.18 -30.35 9.44
N SER A 107 10.10 -30.89 8.88
CA SER A 107 9.88 -31.14 7.45
C SER A 107 9.01 -30.07 6.77
N TYR A 108 9.49 -29.54 5.64
CA TYR A 108 8.76 -28.67 4.72
C TYR A 108 7.40 -29.27 4.28
N ASP A 109 6.28 -28.66 4.70
CA ASP A 109 4.93 -29.01 4.24
C ASP A 109 4.64 -28.36 2.88
N LYS A 110 4.88 -29.13 1.82
CA LYS A 110 4.61 -28.71 0.44
C LYS A 110 3.14 -28.38 0.20
N THR A 111 2.22 -29.13 0.80
CA THR A 111 0.78 -28.93 0.58
C THR A 111 0.30 -27.60 1.14
N LEU A 112 0.83 -27.22 2.30
CA LEU A 112 0.59 -25.93 2.92
C LEU A 112 1.20 -24.79 2.12
N TYR A 113 2.43 -24.99 1.61
CA TYR A 113 3.07 -24.01 0.73
C TYR A 113 2.24 -23.74 -0.53
N ASP A 114 1.82 -24.80 -1.24
CA ASP A 114 1.02 -24.69 -2.45
C ASP A 114 -0.32 -24.00 -2.17
N LEU A 115 -0.97 -24.30 -1.05
CA LEU A 115 -2.19 -23.62 -0.59
C LEU A 115 -1.96 -22.12 -0.36
N CYS A 116 -0.88 -21.75 0.32
CA CYS A 116 -0.57 -20.34 0.61
C CYS A 116 -0.22 -19.57 -0.66
N MET A 117 0.50 -20.19 -1.60
CA MET A 117 0.81 -19.62 -2.91
C MET A 117 -0.46 -19.43 -3.75
N ALA A 118 -1.39 -20.38 -3.74
CA ALA A 118 -2.67 -20.27 -4.45
C ALA A 118 -3.53 -19.07 -3.96
N ARG A 119 -3.41 -18.72 -2.68
CA ARG A 119 -4.11 -17.58 -2.06
C ARG A 119 -3.46 -16.22 -2.34
N PHE A 120 -2.25 -16.19 -2.89
CA PHE A 120 -1.54 -14.96 -3.23
C PHE A 120 -1.75 -14.63 -4.71
N LEU A 121 -2.72 -13.76 -4.99
CA LEU A 121 -3.04 -13.30 -6.33
C LEU A 121 -2.12 -12.13 -6.71
N TYR A 122 -1.35 -12.28 -7.78
CA TYR A 122 -0.42 -11.26 -8.27
C TYR A 122 -0.89 -10.68 -9.61
N VAL A 123 -0.82 -9.35 -9.74
CA VAL A 123 -1.05 -8.64 -11.01
C VAL A 123 -0.01 -7.54 -11.16
N ARG A 124 0.60 -7.48 -12.33
CA ARG A 124 1.51 -6.41 -12.72
C ARG A 124 0.81 -5.46 -13.69
N CYS A 125 1.00 -4.16 -13.50
CA CYS A 125 0.56 -3.14 -14.45
C CYS A 125 1.77 -2.31 -14.88
N TYR A 126 1.84 -1.96 -16.16
CA TYR A 126 2.95 -1.19 -16.72
C TYR A 126 2.66 0.30 -16.87
N ASP A 127 1.38 0.68 -16.86
CA ASP A 127 0.95 2.08 -16.93
C ASP A 127 -0.40 2.33 -16.21
N SER A 128 -0.79 3.60 -16.15
CA SER A 128 -2.06 4.04 -15.54
C SER A 128 -3.30 3.48 -16.23
N PHE A 129 -3.24 3.16 -17.53
CA PHE A 129 -4.38 2.61 -18.26
C PHE A 129 -4.59 1.13 -17.95
N GLU A 130 -3.53 0.34 -17.92
CA GLU A 130 -3.57 -1.06 -17.49
C GLU A 130 -4.03 -1.17 -16.04
N PHE A 131 -3.56 -0.27 -15.17
CA PHE A 131 -4.02 -0.23 -13.79
C PHE A 131 -5.52 0.07 -13.69
N LEU A 132 -6.01 1.08 -14.42
CA LEU A 132 -7.46 1.38 -14.48
C LEU A 132 -8.28 0.24 -15.08
N HIS A 133 -7.78 -0.41 -16.12
CA HIS A 133 -8.45 -1.54 -16.75
C HIS A 133 -8.53 -2.74 -15.79
N THR A 134 -7.43 -3.01 -15.07
CA THR A 134 -7.38 -4.03 -14.02
C THR A 134 -8.45 -3.73 -12.98
N LEU A 135 -8.48 -2.52 -12.41
CA LEU A 135 -9.48 -2.14 -11.40
C LEU A 135 -10.93 -2.33 -11.88
N ARG A 136 -11.23 -2.05 -13.15
CA ARG A 136 -12.57 -2.21 -13.73
C ARG A 136 -12.98 -3.68 -13.91
N THR A 137 -12.02 -4.56 -14.18
CA THR A 137 -12.27 -5.99 -14.41
C THR A 137 -12.13 -6.82 -13.14
N LEU A 138 -11.58 -6.24 -12.07
CA LEU A 138 -11.28 -6.94 -10.82
C LEU A 138 -12.49 -7.62 -10.20
N HIS A 139 -13.68 -7.01 -10.18
CA HIS A 139 -14.83 -7.66 -9.55
C HIS A 139 -15.10 -9.06 -10.13
N CYS A 140 -15.13 -9.19 -11.46
CA CYS A 140 -15.39 -10.47 -12.12
C CYS A 140 -14.31 -11.50 -11.77
N ARG A 141 -13.06 -11.04 -11.64
CA ARG A 141 -11.95 -11.89 -11.19
C ARG A 141 -12.12 -12.31 -9.74
N LEU A 142 -12.46 -11.38 -8.84
CA LEU A 142 -12.64 -11.65 -7.42
C LEU A 142 -13.78 -12.63 -7.15
N GLU A 143 -14.90 -12.55 -7.88
CA GLU A 143 -16.00 -13.52 -7.76
C GLU A 143 -15.56 -14.93 -8.17
N LYS A 144 -14.81 -15.08 -9.27
CA LYS A 144 -14.27 -16.39 -9.68
C LYS A 144 -13.34 -16.98 -8.63
N GLU A 145 -12.45 -16.17 -8.07
CA GLU A 145 -11.52 -16.64 -7.03
C GLU A 145 -12.24 -17.03 -5.74
N LYS A 146 -13.33 -16.31 -5.41
CA LYS A 146 -14.21 -16.62 -4.29
C LYS A 146 -14.97 -17.93 -4.49
N GLU A 147 -15.41 -18.24 -5.71
CA GLU A 147 -16.03 -19.53 -6.05
C GLU A 147 -15.03 -20.69 -5.91
N VAL A 148 -13.79 -20.50 -6.36
CA VAL A 148 -12.73 -21.53 -6.32
C VAL A 148 -12.26 -21.81 -4.88
N HIS A 149 -12.02 -20.76 -4.09
CA HIS A 149 -11.41 -20.90 -2.76
C HIS A 149 -12.43 -20.90 -1.62
N GLY A 150 -13.71 -20.59 -1.90
CA GLY A 150 -14.76 -20.43 -0.90
C GLY A 150 -14.59 -19.21 0.01
N VAL A 151 -13.55 -18.41 -0.20
CA VAL A 151 -13.18 -17.25 0.63
C VAL A 151 -12.96 -16.05 -0.29
N GLY A 152 -13.44 -14.88 0.12
CA GLY A 152 -13.22 -13.63 -0.61
C GLY A 152 -11.79 -13.10 -0.45
N VAL A 153 -11.38 -12.17 -1.33
CA VAL A 153 -10.18 -11.36 -1.09
C VAL A 153 -10.48 -10.35 0.00
N HIS A 154 -9.62 -10.33 1.02
CA HIS A 154 -9.78 -9.43 2.18
C HIS A 154 -8.69 -8.35 2.21
N LEU A 155 -7.59 -8.54 1.49
CA LEU A 155 -6.45 -7.64 1.48
C LEU A 155 -6.02 -7.30 0.06
N LEU A 156 -6.04 -6.01 -0.26
CA LEU A 156 -5.55 -5.44 -1.51
C LEU A 156 -4.26 -4.65 -1.22
N MET A 157 -3.15 -5.06 -1.83
CA MET A 157 -1.87 -4.38 -1.76
C MET A 157 -1.55 -3.65 -3.06
N ILE A 158 -1.01 -2.44 -2.96
CA ILE A 158 -0.61 -1.62 -4.12
C ILE A 158 0.84 -1.15 -3.91
N ASP A 159 1.76 -1.56 -4.78
CA ASP A 159 3.18 -1.21 -4.68
C ASP A 159 3.72 -0.66 -6.02
N SER A 160 3.91 0.65 -6.22
CA SER A 160 3.48 1.78 -5.39
C SER A 160 2.39 2.60 -6.07
N ILE A 161 1.49 3.23 -5.30
CA ILE A 161 0.38 4.02 -5.86
C ILE A 161 0.87 5.23 -6.68
N GLY A 162 2.10 5.67 -6.43
CA GLY A 162 2.71 6.81 -7.11
C GLY A 162 3.54 6.47 -8.34
N ALA A 163 3.60 5.19 -8.76
CA ALA A 163 4.50 4.71 -9.83
C ALA A 163 4.36 5.53 -11.14
N PHE A 164 3.13 5.71 -11.61
CA PHE A 164 2.87 6.36 -12.91
C PHE A 164 2.71 7.88 -12.85
N HIS A 165 2.66 8.48 -11.65
CA HIS A 165 2.35 9.91 -11.47
C HIS A 165 3.29 10.82 -12.30
N TRP A 166 4.59 10.52 -12.29
CA TRP A 166 5.58 11.33 -12.99
C TRP A 166 5.59 11.08 -14.50
N MET A 167 5.40 9.84 -14.93
CA MET A 167 5.32 9.49 -16.34
C MET A 167 4.10 10.13 -16.99
N ASP A 168 2.94 10.03 -16.35
CA ASP A 168 1.71 10.67 -16.84
C ASP A 168 1.90 12.19 -16.93
N ARG A 169 2.51 12.78 -15.90
CA ARG A 169 2.81 14.22 -15.87
C ARG A 169 3.77 14.64 -16.99
N ALA A 170 4.82 13.86 -17.25
CA ALA A 170 5.78 14.13 -18.32
C ALA A 170 5.14 14.04 -19.71
N SER A 171 4.34 13.00 -19.96
CA SER A 171 3.58 12.84 -21.20
C SER A 171 2.65 14.02 -21.48
N MET A 172 2.12 14.65 -20.42
CA MET A 172 1.33 15.88 -20.56
C MET A 172 2.17 17.07 -21.02
N PHE A 173 3.42 17.19 -20.58
CA PHE A 173 4.30 18.30 -20.99
C PHE A 173 4.59 18.25 -22.48
N LEU A 174 4.78 17.05 -23.04
CA LEU A 174 5.01 16.81 -24.46
C LEU A 174 3.77 17.08 -25.32
N SER A 175 2.57 16.87 -24.77
CA SER A 175 1.35 17.32 -25.43
C SER A 175 1.28 18.87 -25.42
N GLN A 176 1.05 19.51 -26.58
CA GLN A 176 0.78 20.97 -26.71
C GLN A 176 -0.54 21.41 -26.04
N ARG A 177 -0.99 20.68 -25.02
CA ARG A 177 -2.22 20.97 -24.28
C ARG A 177 -1.99 22.17 -23.36
N GLU A 178 -2.98 23.03 -23.19
CA GLU A 178 -2.88 24.15 -22.24
C GLU A 178 -2.65 23.66 -20.80
N ASN A 179 -1.87 24.39 -19.99
CA ASN A 179 -1.51 23.99 -18.62
C ASN A 179 -2.71 23.63 -17.72
N ARG A 180 -3.85 24.31 -17.88
CA ARG A 180 -5.10 23.99 -17.14
C ARG A 180 -5.62 22.59 -17.48
N LYS A 181 -5.61 22.22 -18.76
CA LYS A 181 -6.04 20.92 -19.25
C LYS A 181 -5.08 19.79 -18.84
N LYS A 182 -3.80 20.10 -18.56
CA LYS A 182 -2.83 19.14 -18.01
C LYS A 182 -3.15 18.77 -16.56
N LYS A 183 -3.32 19.77 -15.69
CA LYS A 183 -3.69 19.54 -14.28
C LYS A 183 -4.99 18.74 -14.13
N LEU A 184 -5.98 19.04 -14.98
CA LEU A 184 -7.26 18.33 -15.01
C LEU A 184 -7.08 16.84 -15.28
N PHE A 185 -6.27 16.43 -16.25
CA PHE A 185 -6.13 15.01 -16.62
C PHE A 185 -5.48 14.15 -15.52
N LEU A 186 -4.39 14.59 -14.89
CA LEU A 186 -3.77 13.84 -13.77
C LEU A 186 -4.73 13.68 -12.60
N GLN A 187 -5.46 14.76 -12.33
CA GLN A 187 -6.53 14.76 -11.35
C GLN A 187 -7.62 13.76 -11.78
N THR A 188 -8.04 13.75 -13.05
CA THR A 188 -9.01 12.79 -13.59
C THR A 188 -8.56 11.33 -13.49
N VAL A 189 -7.28 11.02 -13.76
CA VAL A 189 -6.76 9.65 -13.64
C VAL A 189 -6.76 9.20 -12.19
N SER A 190 -6.24 10.02 -11.27
CA SER A 190 -6.23 9.70 -9.84
C SER A 190 -7.64 9.62 -9.26
N GLU A 191 -8.54 10.50 -9.70
CA GLU A 191 -9.97 10.43 -9.40
C GLU A 191 -10.58 9.13 -9.91
N ALA A 192 -10.33 8.75 -11.16
CA ALA A 192 -10.81 7.50 -11.72
C ALA A 192 -10.30 6.29 -10.92
N VAL A 193 -9.01 6.25 -10.57
CA VAL A 193 -8.43 5.19 -9.73
C VAL A 193 -9.17 5.10 -8.39
N VAL A 194 -9.26 6.20 -7.65
CA VAL A 194 -9.93 6.22 -6.33
C VAL A 194 -11.41 5.86 -6.45
N GLN A 195 -12.11 6.33 -7.48
CA GLN A 195 -13.52 6.00 -7.70
C GLN A 195 -13.71 4.52 -8.04
N ASN A 196 -12.86 3.92 -8.87
CA ASN A 196 -12.95 2.48 -9.16
C ASN A 196 -12.63 1.65 -7.91
N ILE A 197 -11.63 2.04 -7.11
CA ILE A 197 -11.34 1.38 -5.83
C ILE A 197 -12.52 1.50 -4.87
N LYS A 198 -13.13 2.68 -4.73
CA LYS A 198 -14.32 2.88 -3.88
C LYS A 198 -15.49 1.99 -4.30
N LYS A 199 -15.78 1.93 -5.60
CA LYS A 199 -16.80 1.03 -6.14
C LYS A 199 -16.48 -0.44 -5.85
N LEU A 200 -15.21 -0.82 -6.00
CA LEU A 200 -14.76 -2.18 -5.67
C LEU A 200 -14.98 -2.49 -4.19
N LEU A 201 -14.64 -1.57 -3.28
CA LEU A 201 -14.79 -1.75 -1.83
C LEU A 201 -16.26 -1.84 -1.37
N GLN A 202 -17.21 -1.26 -2.11
CA GLN A 202 -18.63 -1.38 -1.79
C GLN A 202 -19.11 -2.83 -1.94
N VAL A 203 -18.61 -3.54 -2.95
CA VAL A 203 -19.01 -4.92 -3.28
C VAL A 203 -18.09 -5.95 -2.62
N HIS A 204 -16.80 -5.65 -2.54
CA HIS A 204 -15.74 -6.49 -1.98
C HIS A 204 -15.05 -5.74 -0.83
N PRO A 205 -15.56 -5.82 0.42
CA PRO A 205 -14.94 -5.16 1.56
C PRO A 205 -13.52 -5.69 1.80
N MET A 206 -12.52 -4.86 1.56
CA MET A 206 -11.10 -5.20 1.70
C MET A 206 -10.36 -4.15 2.51
N LEU A 207 -9.30 -4.55 3.21
CA LEU A 207 -8.26 -3.64 3.68
C LEU A 207 -7.34 -3.30 2.50
N ILE A 208 -7.02 -2.02 2.33
CA ILE A 208 -6.05 -1.58 1.33
C ILE A 208 -4.75 -1.19 2.02
N ILE A 209 -3.62 -1.72 1.57
CA ILE A 209 -2.29 -1.25 1.95
C ILE A 209 -1.53 -0.81 0.70
N ALA A 210 -1.25 0.48 0.61
CA ALA A 210 -0.54 1.07 -0.52
C ALA A 210 0.81 1.63 -0.07
N THR A 211 1.86 1.44 -0.88
CA THR A 211 3.14 2.11 -0.65
C THR A 211 3.21 3.42 -1.43
N LYS A 212 3.96 4.37 -0.90
CA LYS A 212 4.30 5.63 -1.57
C LYS A 212 5.74 6.03 -1.24
N SER A 213 6.51 6.38 -2.27
CA SER A 213 7.84 6.98 -2.08
C SER A 213 7.71 8.45 -1.67
N VAL A 214 8.75 9.02 -1.07
CA VAL A 214 8.79 10.46 -0.76
C VAL A 214 9.76 11.19 -1.67
N ILE A 215 9.49 12.46 -1.91
CA ILE A 215 10.41 13.37 -2.60
C ILE A 215 11.02 14.26 -1.53
N PHE A 216 12.35 14.34 -1.49
CA PHE A 216 13.03 15.28 -0.61
C PHE A 216 12.63 16.71 -0.99
N GLY A 217 12.08 17.44 -0.01
CA GLY A 217 11.84 18.87 -0.12
C GLY A 217 13.18 19.58 0.10
N ASN A 218 13.73 20.16 -0.95
CA ASN A 218 15.04 20.80 -0.88
C ASN A 218 15.03 21.94 0.17
N ARG A 219 15.81 21.79 1.25
CA ARG A 219 16.18 22.88 2.19
C ARG A 219 17.62 23.36 1.99
N TYR A 220 18.25 23.04 0.87
CA TYR A 220 19.54 23.60 0.48
C TYR A 220 19.34 24.61 -0.65
N SER A 221 18.95 25.82 -0.27
CA SER A 221 19.14 27.01 -1.11
C SER A 221 19.51 28.18 -0.20
N THR A 222 20.59 28.00 0.55
CA THR A 222 21.39 29.09 1.09
C THR A 222 22.82 28.82 0.67
N ALA A 223 23.38 29.76 -0.09
CA ALA A 223 24.76 29.83 -0.60
C ALA A 223 25.11 29.01 -1.86
N SER A 224 24.59 29.43 -3.01
CA SER A 224 25.44 29.68 -4.19
C SER A 224 24.73 30.62 -5.17
N ASN A 225 25.42 31.70 -5.51
CA ASN A 225 25.01 32.65 -6.53
C ASN A 225 25.03 31.99 -7.92
N GLU A 226 24.11 32.45 -8.77
CA GLU A 226 24.11 32.33 -10.24
C GLU A 226 23.87 30.94 -10.86
N VAL A 227 22.63 30.66 -11.24
CA VAL A 227 22.13 30.73 -12.64
C VAL A 227 20.59 30.79 -12.59
N LYS A 228 20.02 31.84 -13.19
CA LYS A 228 18.58 32.02 -13.37
C LYS A 228 17.99 30.92 -14.26
N GLY A 229 17.27 29.98 -13.64
CA GLY A 229 16.23 29.19 -14.29
C GLY A 229 14.86 29.69 -13.84
N ASN A 230 14.20 30.52 -14.64
CA ASN A 230 12.86 31.04 -14.33
C ASN A 230 11.84 29.89 -14.27
N MET A 231 11.39 29.53 -13.08
CA MET A 231 10.11 28.85 -12.87
C MET A 231 9.57 29.22 -11.48
N GLU A 232 9.23 30.49 -11.28
CA GLU A 232 8.45 30.93 -10.12
C GLU A 232 7.00 30.42 -10.27
N GLU A 233 6.67 29.35 -9.56
CA GLU A 233 5.30 28.92 -9.33
C GLU A 233 4.65 29.85 -8.28
N ARG A 234 4.22 31.03 -8.72
CA ARG A 234 3.33 31.90 -7.95
C ARG A 234 1.93 31.26 -7.86
N CYS A 235 1.63 30.66 -6.72
CA CYS A 235 0.25 30.55 -6.23
C CYS A 235 0.20 30.95 -4.75
N SER A 236 -0.47 32.08 -4.53
CA SER A 236 -0.61 32.78 -3.26
C SER A 236 -1.53 32.07 -2.26
N LYS A 237 -1.02 32.01 -1.02
CA LYS A 237 -1.60 32.48 0.25
C LYS A 237 -2.83 31.77 0.88
N ASN A 238 -2.63 31.56 2.19
CA ASN A 238 -3.58 31.36 3.29
C ASN A 238 -4.03 29.93 3.61
N VAL A 239 -3.10 29.12 4.12
CA VAL A 239 -3.43 28.15 5.18
C VAL A 239 -2.32 28.23 6.24
N THR A 240 -2.73 28.46 7.47
CA THR A 240 -1.90 28.54 8.68
C THR A 240 -0.89 27.39 8.75
N ARG A 241 0.40 27.74 8.64
CA ARG A 241 1.54 26.82 8.77
C ARG A 241 1.61 26.29 10.20
N ASN A 242 1.02 25.13 10.44
CA ASN A 242 1.40 24.31 11.60
C ASN A 242 2.75 23.65 11.32
N HIS A 243 3.75 24.12 12.08
CA HIS A 243 5.15 23.74 11.99
C HIS A 243 5.38 22.35 12.58
N GLN A 244 5.27 21.32 11.74
CA GLN A 244 6.12 20.13 11.88
C GLN A 244 6.85 19.97 10.54
N ASN A 245 8.17 20.05 10.61
CA ASN A 245 9.10 20.00 9.48
C ASN A 245 8.96 18.69 8.71
N TYR A 246 8.06 18.62 7.73
CA TYR A 246 8.11 17.57 6.74
C TYR A 246 9.29 17.86 5.80
N LEU A 247 10.36 17.09 5.93
CA LEU A 247 11.48 17.02 4.97
C LEU A 247 11.04 16.58 3.56
N TYR A 248 9.76 16.25 3.37
CA TYR A 248 9.23 15.64 2.17
C TYR A 248 8.08 16.45 1.58
N ARG A 249 8.05 16.58 0.25
CA ARG A 249 6.97 17.25 -0.49
C ARG A 249 5.88 16.22 -0.84
N GLU A 250 4.63 16.54 -0.51
CA GLU A 250 3.47 15.76 -1.00
C GLU A 250 3.26 16.03 -2.49
N TYR A 251 3.12 14.96 -3.27
CA TYR A 251 2.90 15.04 -4.71
C TYR A 251 1.61 14.36 -5.14
N MET A 252 1.05 13.48 -4.33
CA MET A 252 -0.19 12.80 -4.68
C MET A 252 -1.37 13.77 -4.64
N PRO A 253 -2.33 13.65 -5.58
CA PRO A 253 -3.52 14.50 -5.60
C PRO A 253 -4.35 14.40 -4.31
N SER A 254 -5.09 15.48 -4.00
CA SER A 254 -5.93 15.58 -2.80
C SER A 254 -6.96 14.46 -2.69
N VAL A 255 -7.43 13.94 -3.82
CA VAL A 255 -8.42 12.84 -3.87
C VAL A 255 -7.86 11.53 -3.31
N TRP A 256 -6.57 11.26 -3.50
CA TRP A 256 -5.91 10.15 -2.83
C TRP A 256 -5.67 10.46 -1.35
N GLN A 257 -5.21 11.68 -1.05
CA GLN A 257 -4.91 12.10 0.32
C GLN A 257 -6.13 12.04 1.25
N SER A 258 -7.32 12.41 0.76
CA SER A 258 -8.57 12.32 1.52
C SER A 258 -9.15 10.91 1.58
N PHE A 259 -8.68 10.00 0.72
CA PHE A 259 -9.09 8.60 0.71
C PHE A 259 -8.29 7.75 1.71
N VAL A 260 -7.05 8.15 2.01
CA VAL A 260 -6.20 7.49 3.00
C VAL A 260 -6.78 7.67 4.41
N THR A 261 -6.98 6.56 5.10
CA THR A 261 -7.51 6.54 6.49
C THR A 261 -6.40 6.42 7.53
N HIS A 262 -5.30 5.75 7.17
CA HIS A 262 -4.18 5.49 8.04
C HIS A 262 -2.87 5.74 7.29
N ARG A 263 -1.86 6.27 7.96
CA ARG A 263 -0.58 6.58 7.35
C ARG A 263 0.56 6.29 8.31
N ILE A 264 1.53 5.52 7.83
CA ILE A 264 2.76 5.21 8.55
C ILE A 264 3.93 5.73 7.72
N LEU A 265 4.81 6.49 8.35
CA LEU A 265 6.07 6.93 7.77
C LEU A 265 7.18 5.97 8.20
N VAL A 266 7.85 5.37 7.22
CA VAL A 266 8.98 4.47 7.41
C VAL A 266 10.26 5.21 7.05
N ARG A 267 11.19 5.33 7.99
CA ARG A 267 12.51 5.95 7.78
C ARG A 267 13.61 4.95 8.09
N SER A 268 14.73 5.01 7.37
CA SER A 268 15.94 4.31 7.80
C SER A 268 16.40 4.90 9.14
N SER A 269 16.88 4.04 10.04
CA SER A 269 17.58 4.48 11.25
C SER A 269 19.08 4.35 11.01
N ASP A 270 19.80 5.45 11.16
CA ASP A 270 21.27 5.49 11.00
C ASP A 270 22.01 4.97 12.25
N GLU A 271 21.27 4.60 13.31
CA GLU A 271 21.84 4.02 14.52
C GLU A 271 22.14 2.53 14.29
N HIS A 272 23.36 2.23 13.83
CA HIS A 272 23.89 0.87 13.90
C HIS A 272 24.30 0.60 15.36
N PRO A 273 23.64 -0.34 16.08
CA PRO A 273 24.15 -0.76 17.37
C PRO A 273 25.55 -1.37 17.17
N VAL A 274 26.52 -0.86 17.91
CA VAL A 274 27.97 -1.16 17.79
C VAL A 274 28.31 -2.62 18.14
N THR A 275 27.32 -3.45 18.48
CA THR A 275 27.57 -4.79 19.03
C THR A 275 26.50 -5.80 18.60
N THR A 276 26.65 -6.42 17.43
CA THR A 276 26.28 -7.84 17.23
C THR A 276 26.92 -8.38 15.96
N ASN A 277 27.69 -9.46 16.10
CA ASN A 277 28.35 -10.17 15.02
C ASN A 277 27.36 -10.68 13.93
N ASN A 278 27.68 -10.39 12.67
CA ASN A 278 27.38 -11.16 11.46
C ASN A 278 25.92 -11.54 11.13
N GLN A 279 24.99 -10.58 11.00
CA GLN A 279 23.88 -10.69 10.02
C GLN A 279 23.55 -9.29 9.46
N ASN A 280 23.25 -9.18 8.16
CA ASN A 280 22.88 -7.93 7.46
C ASN A 280 21.54 -7.36 7.97
N SER A 281 21.48 -6.88 9.21
CA SER A 281 20.28 -6.30 9.80
C SER A 281 20.17 -4.81 9.49
N SER A 282 19.07 -4.41 8.86
CA SER A 282 18.76 -2.99 8.61
C SER A 282 17.67 -2.51 9.56
N PHE A 283 17.89 -1.38 10.23
CA PHE A 283 16.97 -0.81 11.21
C PHE A 283 16.11 0.29 10.58
N TYR A 284 14.81 0.28 10.86
CA TYR A 284 13.89 1.31 10.40
C TYR A 284 13.00 1.79 11.53
N LEU A 285 12.63 3.07 11.46
CA LEU A 285 11.69 3.73 12.35
C LEU A 285 10.32 3.84 11.67
N LEU A 286 9.27 3.41 12.34
CA LEU A 286 7.88 3.53 11.89
C LEU A 286 7.15 4.55 12.77
N GLU A 287 6.72 5.64 12.15
CA GLU A 287 5.96 6.71 12.81
C GLU A 287 4.54 6.73 12.25
N TRP A 288 3.53 6.52 13.10
CA TRP A 288 2.13 6.65 12.71
C TRP A 288 1.78 8.14 12.59
N LEU A 289 1.52 8.58 11.36
CA LEU A 289 1.11 9.95 11.05
C LEU A 289 -0.41 10.12 11.10
N LEU A 290 -1.16 9.04 10.84
CA LEU A 290 -2.61 9.00 10.87
C LEU A 290 -3.09 7.59 11.31
N PRO A 291 -3.82 7.45 12.43
CA PRO A 291 -3.89 8.41 13.52
C PRO A 291 -2.47 8.65 14.10
N ARG A 292 -2.23 9.82 14.70
CA ARG A 292 -0.93 10.10 15.31
C ARG A 292 -0.77 9.28 16.60
N LEU A 293 0.31 8.52 16.70
CA LEU A 293 0.69 7.82 17.92
C LEU A 293 1.94 8.46 18.54
N SER A 294 2.04 8.42 19.86
CA SER A 294 3.09 9.11 20.61
C SER A 294 4.46 8.46 20.49
N PHE A 295 4.52 7.16 20.17
CA PHE A 295 5.74 6.37 20.17
C PHE A 295 5.97 5.74 18.79
N PRO A 296 7.12 6.00 18.15
CA PRO A 296 7.50 5.30 16.94
C PRO A 296 7.95 3.86 17.28
N ASP A 297 7.69 2.93 16.36
CA ASP A 297 8.18 1.56 16.46
C ASP A 297 9.53 1.43 15.76
N LYS A 298 10.48 0.70 16.35
CA LYS A 298 11.72 0.30 15.67
C LYS A 298 11.53 -1.10 15.08
N ILE A 299 11.77 -1.26 13.79
CA ILE A 299 11.80 -2.56 13.11
C ILE A 299 13.21 -2.91 12.67
N VAL A 300 13.50 -4.21 12.66
CA VAL A 300 14.70 -4.80 12.12
C VAL A 300 14.31 -5.67 10.94
N VAL A 301 14.89 -5.42 9.78
CA VAL A 301 14.77 -6.29 8.61
C VAL A 301 16.00 -7.18 8.55
N LYS A 302 15.77 -8.49 8.58
CA LYS A 302 16.77 -9.55 8.45
C LYS A 302 16.44 -10.44 7.26
N ASP A 303 17.31 -11.39 6.94
CA ASP A 303 17.05 -12.39 5.90
C ASP A 303 15.78 -13.21 6.18
N ALA A 304 15.44 -13.42 7.45
CA ALA A 304 14.23 -14.13 7.89
C ALA A 304 12.93 -13.30 7.87
N GLY A 305 12.99 -11.99 7.56
CA GLY A 305 11.81 -11.12 7.47
C GLY A 305 11.90 -9.84 8.29
N VAL A 306 10.74 -9.29 8.67
CA VAL A 306 10.61 -8.04 9.44
C VAL A 306 10.27 -8.38 10.89
N PHE A 307 11.05 -7.84 11.83
CA PHE A 307 10.90 -8.03 13.26
C PHE A 307 10.78 -6.67 13.95
N VAL A 308 10.15 -6.59 15.12
CA VAL A 308 10.18 -5.38 15.97
C VAL A 308 11.28 -5.52 17.01
N ASP A 309 12.08 -4.47 17.15
CA ASP A 309 13.09 -4.36 18.20
C ASP A 309 12.36 -4.04 19.51
N SER A 310 12.54 -4.89 20.53
CA SER A 310 11.81 -4.83 21.82
C SER A 310 12.59 -4.03 22.84
#